data_AF-A0A1Z4KRA4-F1
#
_entry.id   AF-A0A1Z4KRA4-F1
#
_cell.length_a   1.000
_cell.length_b   1.000
_cell.length_c   1.000
_cell.angle_alpha   90.00
_cell.angle_beta   90.00
_cell.angle_gamma   90.00
#
_symmetry.space_group_name_H-M   'P 1'
#
loop_
_entity.id
_entity.type
_entity.pdbx_description
1 polymer ?
#
loop_
_entity_poly.entity_id
_entity_poly.type
_entity_poly.pdbx_seq_one_letter_code
_entity_poly.pdbx_strand_id
1 'polypeptide(L)'
;MSQLCPTRTGEITGISFIDSTPIEVCHRCSAHANKVFKGLVEWGKNSVGWHYGFKLHLVINDKGELLAFKLTSANTDDRKPVPDMTQDLIGKLFGDRGYISQKLFEELYERGLELVTKSKKNMKNRLVKLIDKILLRKRAVIESVNDHLKNLCQIEHSRHRSVFNFLVNLMAGLAAYTYLPQKPSLDIYPKGLPALLTAVF
;
A
#
# COMPACT_ATOMS: atom_id res chain seq x y z
N MET A 1 -7.60 -9.45 -10.36
CA MET A 1 -6.46 -8.86 -11.09
C MET A 1 -5.53 -8.24 -10.07
N SER A 2 -4.54 -8.99 -9.57
CA SER A 2 -3.67 -8.59 -8.44
C SER A 2 -2.23 -8.30 -8.83
N GLN A 3 -1.90 -8.30 -10.13
CA GLN A 3 -0.52 -8.09 -10.60
C GLN A 3 -0.48 -7.00 -11.67
N LEU A 4 0.51 -6.10 -11.56
CA LEU A 4 0.92 -5.21 -12.65
C LEU A 4 1.47 -6.06 -13.80
N CYS A 5 1.50 -5.49 -15.01
CA CYS A 5 2.22 -6.08 -16.13
C CYS A 5 3.70 -6.34 -15.70
N PRO A 6 4.24 -7.55 -15.86
CA PRO A 6 5.57 -7.93 -15.36
C PRO A 6 6.73 -7.08 -15.93
N THR A 7 6.48 -6.28 -16.96
CA THR A 7 7.48 -5.41 -17.59
C THR A 7 7.84 -4.15 -16.80
N ARG A 8 7.08 -3.74 -15.76
CA ARG A 8 7.34 -2.49 -15.01
C ARG A 8 7.10 -2.57 -13.50
N THR A 9 7.06 -3.77 -12.92
CA THR A 9 7.08 -3.94 -11.47
C THR A 9 8.44 -3.51 -10.91
N GLY A 10 8.44 -2.85 -9.75
CA GLY A 10 9.67 -2.46 -9.06
C GLY A 10 10.53 -3.65 -8.66
N GLU A 11 11.79 -3.40 -8.33
CA GLU A 11 12.69 -4.44 -7.85
C GLU A 11 12.33 -4.92 -6.44
N ILE A 12 12.39 -6.22 -6.21
CA ILE A 12 12.23 -6.82 -4.88
C ILE A 12 13.54 -6.67 -4.12
N THR A 13 13.63 -5.66 -3.26
CA THR A 13 14.84 -5.34 -2.47
C THR A 13 14.91 -6.05 -1.12
N GLY A 14 13.85 -6.76 -0.73
CA GLY A 14 13.70 -7.35 0.60
C GLY A 14 13.10 -6.41 1.66
N ILE A 15 12.88 -5.13 1.32
CA ILE A 15 12.14 -4.18 2.15
C ILE A 15 10.93 -3.69 1.37
N SER A 16 9.74 -3.92 1.91
CA SER A 16 8.50 -3.47 1.30
C SER A 16 7.60 -2.76 2.30
N PHE A 17 6.84 -1.79 1.84
CA PHE A 17 5.86 -1.06 2.64
C PHE A 17 4.46 -1.35 2.09
N ILE A 18 3.50 -1.56 2.99
CA ILE A 18 2.09 -1.69 2.66
C ILE A 18 1.26 -0.59 3.33
N ASP A 19 0.35 -0.03 2.54
CA ASP A 19 -0.65 0.92 2.99
C ASP A 19 -1.88 0.86 2.08
N SER A 20 -2.99 1.35 2.62
CA SER A 20 -4.26 1.36 1.93
C SER A 20 -4.81 2.78 1.90
N THR A 21 -5.16 3.26 0.72
CA THR A 21 -5.78 4.58 0.54
C THR A 21 -7.24 4.46 0.10
N PRO A 22 -8.15 5.27 0.66
CA PRO A 22 -9.51 5.37 0.13
C PRO A 22 -9.50 6.04 -1.24
N ILE A 23 -10.38 5.57 -2.12
CA ILE A 23 -10.69 6.16 -3.43
C ILE A 23 -12.20 6.42 -3.47
N GLU A 24 -12.57 7.70 -3.34
CA GLU A 24 -13.98 8.10 -3.34
C GLU A 24 -14.55 8.08 -4.76
N VAL A 25 -15.62 7.32 -4.99
CA VAL A 25 -16.26 7.28 -6.32
C VAL A 25 -17.28 8.39 -6.53
N CYS A 26 -17.80 8.97 -5.44
CA CYS A 26 -18.69 10.11 -5.46
C CYS A 26 -18.69 10.82 -4.10
N HIS A 27 -19.20 12.06 -4.09
CA HIS A 27 -19.39 12.79 -2.85
C HIS A 27 -20.42 12.10 -1.94
N ARG A 28 -20.20 12.16 -0.62
CA ARG A 28 -21.06 11.52 0.40
C ARG A 28 -22.55 11.81 0.23
N CYS A 29 -22.91 13.07 -0.02
CA CYS A 29 -24.31 13.49 -0.20
C CYS A 29 -24.98 12.83 -1.41
N SER A 30 -24.21 12.38 -2.40
CA SER A 30 -24.70 11.78 -3.64
C SER A 30 -24.65 10.26 -3.63
N ALA A 31 -24.13 9.64 -2.57
CA ALA A 31 -23.93 8.18 -2.51
C ALA A 31 -25.23 7.39 -2.75
N HIS A 32 -26.35 7.83 -2.14
CA HIS A 32 -27.66 7.18 -2.34
C HIS A 32 -28.19 7.28 -3.78
N ALA A 33 -27.77 8.30 -4.53
CA ALA A 33 -28.17 8.51 -5.92
C ALA A 33 -27.21 7.84 -6.93
N ASN A 34 -26.07 7.31 -6.46
CA ASN A 34 -25.09 6.70 -7.34
C ASN A 34 -25.55 5.31 -7.81
N LYS A 35 -25.97 5.23 -9.08
CA LYS A 35 -26.38 3.97 -9.72
C LYS A 35 -25.22 3.21 -10.35
N VAL A 36 -24.11 3.89 -10.66
CA VAL A 36 -23.00 3.33 -11.44
C VAL A 36 -22.23 2.28 -10.66
N PHE A 37 -21.99 2.53 -9.37
CA PHE A 37 -21.20 1.64 -8.49
C PHE A 37 -22.07 0.83 -7.53
N LYS A 38 -23.39 0.82 -7.72
CA LYS A 38 -24.33 0.13 -6.84
C LYS A 38 -24.01 -1.38 -6.79
N GLY A 39 -23.81 -1.90 -5.58
CA GLY A 39 -23.46 -3.32 -5.35
C GLY A 39 -21.98 -3.67 -5.56
N LEU A 40 -21.14 -2.72 -5.99
CA LEU A 40 -19.70 -2.90 -6.13
C LEU A 40 -18.90 -2.22 -5.02
N VAL A 41 -19.44 -1.13 -4.47
CA VAL A 41 -18.82 -0.35 -3.40
C VAL A 41 -19.73 -0.26 -2.20
N GLU A 42 -19.10 -0.15 -1.04
CA GLU A 42 -19.74 0.03 0.26
C GLU A 42 -19.22 1.28 0.96
N TRP A 43 -19.86 1.62 2.07
CA TRP A 43 -19.35 2.67 2.96
C TRP A 43 -18.13 2.18 3.74
N GLY A 44 -17.06 2.96 3.69
CA GLY A 44 -15.89 2.80 4.55
C GLY A 44 -15.77 3.95 5.54
N LYS A 45 -15.07 3.71 6.65
CA LYS A 45 -14.72 4.74 7.63
C LYS A 45 -13.21 4.77 7.81
N ASN A 46 -12.62 5.95 7.66
CA ASN A 46 -11.22 6.20 7.99
C ASN A 46 -11.14 7.20 9.17
N SER A 47 -9.94 7.67 9.51
CA SER A 47 -9.73 8.67 10.56
C SER A 47 -10.37 10.04 10.25
N VAL A 48 -10.55 10.36 8.97
CA VAL A 48 -11.06 11.65 8.46
C VAL A 48 -12.59 11.63 8.31
N GLY A 49 -13.21 10.46 8.15
CA GLY A 49 -14.65 10.31 8.11
C GLY A 49 -15.13 9.10 7.31
N TRP A 50 -16.43 9.13 7.01
CA TRP A 50 -17.06 8.18 6.11
C TRP A 50 -16.74 8.50 4.66
N HIS A 51 -16.58 7.49 3.83
CA HIS A 51 -16.44 7.61 2.39
C HIS A 51 -17.21 6.49 1.70
N TYR A 52 -17.68 6.74 0.48
CA TYR A 52 -18.36 5.74 -0.35
C TYR A 52 -17.51 5.47 -1.58
N GLY A 53 -17.00 4.24 -1.71
CA GLY A 53 -16.10 3.91 -2.80
C GLY A 53 -15.24 2.67 -2.55
N PHE A 54 -14.01 2.74 -3.04
CA PHE A 54 -13.05 1.64 -2.97
C PHE A 54 -11.91 1.96 -2.00
N LYS A 55 -11.17 0.92 -1.67
CA LYS A 55 -9.89 1.01 -1.00
C LYS A 55 -8.82 0.39 -1.89
N LEU A 56 -7.83 1.19 -2.24
CA LEU A 56 -6.68 0.80 -3.03
C LEU A 56 -5.54 0.44 -2.07
N HIS A 57 -5.18 -0.84 -2.06
CA HIS A 57 -4.04 -1.38 -1.33
C HIS A 57 -2.82 -1.32 -2.22
N LEU A 58 -1.71 -0.82 -1.69
CA LEU A 58 -0.45 -0.67 -2.42
C LEU A 58 0.69 -1.29 -1.63
N VAL A 59 1.56 -1.99 -2.33
CA VAL A 59 2.84 -2.45 -1.83
C VAL A 59 3.93 -1.81 -2.66
N ILE A 60 4.88 -1.17 -1.98
CA ILE A 60 6.02 -0.50 -2.61
C ILE A 60 7.34 -1.01 -2.04
N ASN A 61 8.42 -0.90 -2.80
CA ASN A 61 9.77 -1.07 -2.26
C ASN A 61 10.28 0.21 -1.57
N ASP A 62 11.47 0.14 -0.97
CA ASP A 62 12.17 1.28 -0.37
C ASP A 62 12.56 2.37 -1.38
N LYS A 63 12.58 2.06 -2.69
CA LYS A 63 12.83 3.02 -3.78
C LYS A 63 11.56 3.75 -4.25
N GLY A 64 10.40 3.47 -3.65
CA GLY A 64 9.13 4.09 -4.04
C GLY A 64 8.48 3.51 -5.29
N GLU A 65 8.92 2.33 -5.73
CA GLU A 65 8.37 1.64 -6.89
C GLU A 65 7.21 0.73 -6.49
N LEU A 66 6.19 0.66 -7.35
CA LEU A 66 5.03 -0.20 -7.12
C LEU A 66 5.41 -1.67 -7.36
N LEU A 67 5.17 -2.52 -6.35
CA LEU A 67 5.35 -3.97 -6.44
C LEU A 67 4.02 -4.66 -6.72
N ALA A 68 2.99 -4.30 -5.95
CA ALA A 68 1.65 -4.87 -6.10
C ALA A 68 0.58 -3.84 -5.73
N PHE A 69 -0.60 -3.98 -6.32
CA PHE A 69 -1.79 -3.23 -5.91
C PHE A 69 -3.01 -4.14 -5.92
N LYS A 70 -4.00 -3.81 -5.10
CA LYS A 70 -5.30 -4.48 -5.13
C LYS A 70 -6.40 -3.51 -4.79
N LEU A 71 -7.47 -3.54 -5.58
CA LEU A 71 -8.66 -2.76 -5.33
C LEU A 71 -9.68 -3.61 -4.58
N THR A 72 -10.27 -3.06 -3.52
CA THR A 72 -11.30 -3.71 -2.71
C THR A 72 -12.42 -2.73 -2.39
N SER A 73 -13.59 -3.22 -1.97
CA SER A 73 -14.65 -2.34 -1.47
C SER A 73 -14.20 -1.64 -0.17
N ALA A 74 -14.65 -0.41 0.06
CA ALA A 74 -14.17 0.42 1.18
C ALA A 74 -14.37 -0.20 2.58
N ASN A 75 -15.36 -1.08 2.76
CA ASN A 75 -15.60 -1.79 4.02
C ASN A 75 -14.70 -3.00 4.25
N THR A 76 -13.89 -3.38 3.26
CA THR A 76 -13.03 -4.57 3.33
C THR A 76 -11.92 -4.36 4.35
N ASP A 77 -11.69 -5.38 5.20
CA ASP A 77 -10.56 -5.42 6.14
C ASP A 77 -9.23 -5.43 5.37
N ASP A 78 -8.30 -4.56 5.77
CA ASP A 78 -7.00 -4.34 5.15
C ASP A 78 -6.11 -5.58 5.14
N ARG A 79 -6.39 -6.55 6.02
CA ARG A 79 -5.63 -7.80 6.13
C ARG A 79 -5.97 -8.81 5.05
N LYS A 80 -7.21 -8.82 4.56
CA LYS A 80 -7.69 -9.80 3.57
C LYS A 80 -6.91 -9.77 2.25
N PRO A 81 -6.56 -8.62 1.66
CA PRO A 81 -5.84 -8.59 0.39
C PRO A 81 -4.34 -8.93 0.51
N VAL A 82 -3.76 -8.89 1.71
CA VAL A 82 -2.30 -8.97 1.90
C VAL A 82 -1.69 -10.29 1.40
N PRO A 83 -2.23 -11.48 1.71
CA PRO A 83 -1.63 -12.74 1.25
C PRO A 83 -1.54 -12.82 -0.28
N ASP A 84 -2.60 -12.42 -0.97
CA ASP A 84 -2.67 -12.43 -2.44
C ASP A 84 -1.71 -11.43 -3.09
N MET A 85 -1.51 -10.26 -2.47
CA MET A 85 -0.65 -9.21 -3.00
C MET A 85 0.84 -9.49 -2.80
N THR A 86 1.17 -10.37 -1.86
CA THR A 86 2.53 -10.57 -1.40
C THR A 86 3.10 -11.91 -1.84
N GLN A 87 2.41 -12.65 -2.73
CA GLN A 87 2.76 -14.02 -3.17
C GLN A 87 4.24 -14.16 -3.59
N ASP A 88 4.74 -13.19 -4.32
CA ASP A 88 6.10 -13.21 -4.88
C ASP A 88 7.13 -12.43 -4.03
N LEU A 89 6.72 -11.91 -2.86
CA LEU A 89 7.57 -11.06 -2.03
C LEU A 89 8.28 -11.85 -0.92
N ILE A 90 9.55 -11.52 -0.70
CA ILE A 90 10.41 -12.11 0.33
C ILE A 90 11.03 -10.97 1.15
N GLY A 91 11.36 -11.23 2.42
CA GLY A 91 12.05 -10.27 3.28
C GLY A 91 11.12 -9.66 4.32
N LYS A 92 11.00 -8.33 4.37
CA LYS A 92 10.21 -7.62 5.38
C LYS A 92 9.12 -6.77 4.77
N LEU A 93 7.92 -6.90 5.31
CA LEU A 93 6.76 -6.08 4.97
C LEU A 93 6.41 -5.15 6.14
N PHE A 94 6.54 -3.84 5.93
CA PHE A 94 6.20 -2.84 6.93
C PHE A 94 4.76 -2.39 6.76
N GLY A 95 3.93 -2.58 7.79
CA GLY A 95 2.51 -2.22 7.84
C GLY A 95 2.15 -1.31 9.02
N ASP A 96 1.02 -0.64 8.93
CA ASP A 96 0.41 0.05 10.06
C ASP A 96 -0.26 -0.91 11.04
N ARG A 97 -0.75 -0.36 12.17
CA ARG A 97 -1.46 -1.12 13.21
C ARG A 97 -2.70 -1.86 12.71
N GLY A 98 -3.29 -1.41 11.61
CA GLY A 98 -4.43 -2.07 10.96
C GLY A 98 -4.12 -3.51 10.57
N TYR A 99 -2.88 -3.77 10.16
CA TYR A 99 -2.41 -5.07 9.66
C TYR A 99 -2.03 -6.07 10.75
N ILE A 100 -2.15 -5.72 12.04
CA ILE A 100 -1.82 -6.62 13.14
C ILE A 100 -2.82 -7.78 13.18
N SER A 101 -2.35 -8.98 12.84
CA SER A 101 -3.07 -10.25 12.98
C SER A 101 -2.07 -11.40 13.13
N GLN A 102 -2.29 -12.28 14.11
CA GLN A 102 -1.42 -13.43 14.33
C GLN A 102 -1.46 -14.40 13.16
N LYS A 103 -2.67 -14.74 12.68
CA LYS A 103 -2.86 -15.61 11.51
C LYS A 103 -2.13 -15.07 10.27
N LEU A 104 -2.23 -13.76 10.02
CA LEU A 104 -1.58 -13.14 8.87
C LEU A 104 -0.05 -13.18 9.02
N PHE A 105 0.46 -12.97 10.23
CA PHE A 105 1.90 -13.05 10.49
C PHE A 105 2.43 -14.47 10.22
N GLU A 106 1.75 -15.50 10.73
CA GLU A 106 2.14 -16.91 10.54
C GLU A 106 2.13 -17.28 9.04
N GLU A 107 1.05 -16.96 8.33
CA GLU A 107 0.91 -17.25 6.89
C GLU A 107 2.00 -16.58 6.03
N LEU A 108 2.36 -15.33 6.34
CA LEU A 108 3.42 -14.63 5.61
C LEU A 108 4.81 -15.13 6.01
N TYR A 109 5.00 -15.47 7.29
CA TYR A 109 6.29 -15.94 7.80
C TYR A 109 6.67 -17.30 7.23
N GLU A 110 5.70 -18.22 7.08
CA GLU A 110 5.90 -19.52 6.40
C GLU A 110 6.41 -19.34 4.97
N ARG A 111 6.08 -18.22 4.33
CA ARG A 111 6.50 -17.88 2.96
C ARG A 111 7.80 -17.08 2.89
N GLY A 112 8.44 -16.81 4.04
CA GLY A 112 9.67 -16.02 4.12
C GLY A 112 9.47 -14.50 4.13
N LEU A 113 8.26 -14.03 4.45
CA LEU A 113 7.93 -12.61 4.57
C LEU A 113 7.57 -12.22 6.00
N GLU A 114 8.43 -11.44 6.66
CA GLU A 114 8.22 -10.97 8.02
C GLU A 114 7.37 -9.68 8.03
N LEU A 115 6.13 -9.77 8.53
CA LEU A 115 5.26 -8.61 8.71
C LEU A 115 5.65 -7.82 9.98
N VAL A 116 6.16 -6.61 9.79
CA VAL A 116 6.58 -5.68 10.85
C VAL A 116 5.57 -4.54 10.98
N THR A 117 5.02 -4.35 12.19
CA THR A 117 4.03 -3.30 12.47
C THR A 117 4.37 -2.55 13.77
N LYS A 118 3.83 -1.34 13.95
CA LYS A 118 3.95 -0.61 15.22
C LYS A 118 3.17 -1.32 16.33
N SER A 119 3.82 -1.66 17.44
CA SER A 119 3.17 -2.26 18.62
C SER A 119 1.99 -1.43 19.14
N LYS A 120 0.93 -2.11 19.59
CA LYS A 120 -0.18 -1.49 20.36
C LYS A 120 0.22 -1.35 21.82
N LYS A 121 -0.36 -0.36 22.52
CA LYS A 121 -0.05 -0.04 23.94
C LYS A 121 -0.18 -1.24 24.90
N ASN A 122 -1.09 -2.17 24.59
CA ASN A 122 -1.41 -3.32 25.45
C ASN A 122 -0.67 -4.62 25.04
N MET A 123 0.22 -4.58 24.04
CA MET A 123 0.98 -5.75 23.62
C MET A 123 2.24 -5.91 24.47
N LYS A 124 2.62 -7.16 24.77
CA LYS A 124 3.91 -7.46 25.40
C LYS A 124 5.03 -6.89 24.53
N ASN A 125 5.93 -6.12 25.14
CA ASN A 125 7.09 -5.56 24.43
C ASN A 125 7.93 -6.72 23.89
N ARG A 126 8.01 -6.82 22.57
CA ARG A 126 8.97 -7.66 21.87
C ARG A 126 10.21 -6.83 21.57
N LEU A 127 11.38 -7.46 21.60
CA LEU A 127 12.60 -6.85 21.10
C LEU A 127 12.42 -6.62 19.60
N VAL A 128 12.42 -5.35 19.19
CA VAL A 128 12.36 -4.93 17.79
C VAL A 128 13.75 -4.44 17.42
N LYS A 129 14.30 -4.91 16.30
CA LYS A 129 15.61 -4.46 15.81
C LYS A 129 15.56 -2.94 15.59
N LEU A 130 16.66 -2.23 15.88
CA LEU A 130 16.72 -0.77 15.73
C LEU A 130 16.38 -0.32 14.31
N ILE A 131 16.85 -1.06 13.31
CA ILE A 131 16.59 -0.82 11.88
C ILE A 131 15.09 -0.90 11.58
N ASP A 132 14.39 -1.91 12.10
CA ASP A 132 12.95 -2.07 11.90
C ASP A 132 12.17 -0.90 12.52
N LYS A 133 12.64 -0.40 13.67
CA LYS A 133 12.06 0.80 14.29
C LYS A 133 12.31 2.07 13.45
N ILE A 134 13.46 2.19 12.79
CA ILE A 134 13.77 3.29 11.88
C ILE A 134 12.90 3.19 10.63
N LEU A 135 12.78 2.01 10.02
CA LEU A 135 11.95 1.78 8.83
C LEU A 135 10.46 2.04 9.10
N LEU A 136 9.96 1.66 10.28
CA LEU A 136 8.60 2.04 10.72
C LEU A 136 8.38 3.55 10.84
N ARG A 137 9.42 4.35 11.11
CA ARG A 137 9.36 5.82 11.10
C ARG A 137 9.47 6.39 9.69
N LYS A 138 10.14 5.68 8.79
CA LYS A 138 10.33 6.04 7.38
C LYS A 138 9.18 5.61 6.47
N ARG A 139 8.09 5.05 7.03
CA ARG A 139 6.81 4.77 6.34
C ARG A 139 6.22 5.97 5.58
N ALA A 140 6.59 7.21 5.92
CA ALA A 140 6.15 8.41 5.19
C ALA A 140 6.39 8.35 3.67
N VAL A 141 7.27 7.48 3.19
CA VAL A 141 7.45 7.25 1.75
C VAL A 141 6.20 6.68 1.09
N ILE A 142 5.51 5.70 1.68
CA ILE A 142 4.28 5.18 1.07
C ILE A 142 3.14 6.19 1.09
N GLU A 143 3.09 7.02 2.14
CA GLU A 143 2.15 8.14 2.22
C GLU A 143 2.42 9.14 1.10
N SER A 144 3.70 9.39 0.78
CA SER A 144 4.11 10.26 -0.33
C SER A 144 3.80 9.65 -1.70
N VAL A 145 3.94 8.32 -1.87
CA VAL A 145 3.49 7.62 -3.09
C VAL A 145 1.99 7.75 -3.28
N ASN A 146 1.22 7.56 -2.20
CA ASN A 146 -0.24 7.74 -2.23
C ASN A 146 -0.61 9.18 -2.62
N ASP A 147 0.10 10.17 -2.08
CA ASP A 147 -0.10 11.58 -2.42
C ASP A 147 0.22 11.88 -3.89
N HIS A 148 1.33 11.37 -4.42
CA HIS A 148 1.66 11.49 -5.85
C HIS A 148 0.59 10.86 -6.73
N LEU A 149 0.09 9.68 -6.37
CA LEU A 149 -0.97 9.02 -7.13
C LEU A 149 -2.25 9.86 -7.14
N LYS A 150 -2.66 10.41 -6.00
CA LYS A 150 -3.87 11.24 -5.90
C LYS A 150 -3.73 12.59 -6.61
N ASN A 151 -2.63 13.29 -6.39
CA ASN A 151 -2.47 14.68 -6.80
C ASN A 151 -1.84 14.83 -8.20
N LEU A 152 -0.81 14.03 -8.52
CA LEU A 152 -0.13 14.11 -9.81
C LEU A 152 -0.81 13.22 -10.86
N CYS A 153 -1.12 11.97 -10.51
CA CYS A 153 -1.73 11.01 -11.43
C CYS A 153 -3.26 11.09 -11.47
N GLN A 154 -3.87 11.90 -10.59
CA GLN A 154 -5.31 12.15 -10.53
C GLN A 154 -6.16 10.86 -10.49
N ILE A 155 -5.69 9.84 -9.74
CA ILE A 155 -6.44 8.57 -9.63
C ILE A 155 -7.78 8.74 -8.91
N GLU A 156 -7.93 9.80 -8.13
CA GLU A 156 -9.16 10.10 -7.38
C GLU A 156 -10.02 11.05 -8.19
N HIS A 157 -11.12 10.51 -8.73
CA HIS A 157 -12.08 11.29 -9.48
C HIS A 157 -13.51 10.91 -9.08
N SER A 158 -14.31 11.91 -8.71
CA SER A 158 -15.64 11.70 -8.12
C SER A 158 -16.78 11.58 -9.13
N ARG A 159 -16.49 11.62 -10.44
CA ARG A 159 -17.49 11.72 -11.52
C ARG A 159 -17.28 10.70 -12.64
N HIS A 160 -17.09 9.43 -12.28
CA HIS A 160 -17.07 8.37 -13.27
C HIS A 160 -18.49 8.05 -13.76
N ARG A 161 -18.68 8.07 -15.08
CA ARG A 161 -19.95 7.70 -15.75
C ARG A 161 -20.09 6.19 -16.00
N SER A 162 -19.01 5.43 -15.86
CA SER A 162 -19.01 3.96 -15.93
C SER A 162 -17.92 3.37 -15.04
N VAL A 163 -18.11 2.13 -14.61
CA VAL A 163 -17.11 1.36 -13.85
C VAL A 163 -15.86 1.13 -14.69
N PHE A 164 -16.02 0.91 -16.00
CA PHE A 164 -14.89 0.69 -16.90
C PHE A 164 -14.01 1.94 -17.02
N ASN A 165 -14.61 3.13 -17.14
CA ASN A 165 -13.86 4.38 -17.19
C ASN A 165 -13.10 4.64 -15.89
N PHE A 166 -13.69 4.25 -14.75
CA PHE A 166 -12.99 4.28 -13.47
C PHE A 166 -11.76 3.36 -13.47
N LEU A 167 -11.92 2.10 -13.89
CA LEU A 167 -10.81 1.15 -13.94
C LEU A 167 -9.71 1.60 -14.90
N VAL A 168 -10.06 2.10 -16.08
CA VAL A 168 -9.10 2.64 -17.05
C VAL A 168 -8.34 3.82 -16.46
N ASN A 169 -9.02 4.78 -15.83
CA ASN A 169 -8.36 5.93 -15.20
C ASN A 169 -7.43 5.50 -14.06
N LEU A 170 -7.86 4.55 -13.22
CA LEU A 170 -7.04 4.01 -12.14
C LEU A 170 -5.78 3.32 -12.69
N MET A 171 -5.94 2.43 -13.67
CA MET A 171 -4.82 1.74 -14.30
C MET A 171 -3.89 2.69 -15.03
N ALA A 172 -4.43 3.69 -15.72
CA ALA A 172 -3.64 4.73 -16.39
C ALA A 172 -2.85 5.57 -15.38
N GLY A 173 -3.43 5.93 -14.24
CA GLY A 173 -2.72 6.68 -13.20
C GLY A 173 -1.64 5.86 -12.51
N LEU A 174 -1.90 4.57 -12.21
CA LEU A 174 -0.88 3.65 -11.69
C LEU A 174 0.26 3.46 -12.70
N ALA A 175 -0.05 3.32 -13.98
CA ALA A 175 0.95 3.23 -15.04
C ALA A 175 1.75 4.54 -15.15
N ALA A 176 1.09 5.70 -15.19
CA ALA A 176 1.72 7.01 -15.27
C ALA A 176 2.71 7.25 -14.12
N TYR A 177 2.38 6.80 -12.90
CA TYR A 177 3.30 6.86 -11.77
C TYR A 177 4.62 6.11 -12.04
N THR A 178 4.57 4.97 -12.72
CA THR A 178 5.79 4.21 -13.05
C THR A 178 6.74 4.96 -13.99
N TYR A 179 6.22 5.92 -14.77
CA TYR A 179 6.97 6.79 -15.69
C TYR A 179 7.48 8.09 -15.05
N LEU A 180 7.14 8.37 -13.79
CA LEU A 180 7.63 9.57 -13.14
C LEU A 180 9.17 9.51 -12.99
N PRO A 181 9.88 10.60 -13.34
CA PRO A 181 11.34 10.64 -13.31
C PRO A 181 11.90 10.61 -11.89
N GLN A 182 11.13 11.12 -10.91
CA GLN A 182 11.51 11.15 -9.51
C GLN A 182 10.44 10.45 -8.68
N LYS A 183 10.86 9.42 -7.95
CA LYS A 183 10.02 8.68 -7.00
C LYS A 183 10.51 8.96 -5.58
N PRO A 184 9.61 9.05 -4.59
CA PRO A 184 10.02 9.17 -3.20
C PRO A 184 10.73 7.88 -2.78
N SER A 185 12.01 7.97 -2.47
CA SER A 185 12.84 6.82 -2.09
C SER A 185 13.49 7.04 -0.74
N LEU A 186 13.78 5.95 -0.02
CA LEU A 186 14.58 5.96 1.19
C LEU A 186 16.07 5.84 0.84
N ASP A 187 16.88 6.71 1.42
CA ASP A 187 18.34 6.61 1.33
C ASP A 187 18.86 5.65 2.41
N ILE A 188 18.65 4.34 2.21
CA ILE A 188 19.02 3.28 3.17
C ILE A 188 20.44 2.78 2.89
N TYR A 189 20.90 2.86 1.64
CA TYR A 189 22.23 2.39 1.25
C TYR A 189 23.27 3.47 1.52
N PRO A 190 24.36 3.15 2.25
CA PRO A 190 25.40 4.14 2.54
C PRO A 190 26.08 4.58 1.24
N LYS A 191 25.86 5.82 0.82
CA LYS A 191 26.46 6.42 -0.40
C LYS A 191 27.93 6.81 -0.25
N GLY A 192 28.65 6.37 0.78
CA GLY A 192 30.04 6.81 0.97
C GLY A 192 30.80 6.36 2.22
N LEU A 193 30.56 5.15 2.75
CA LEU A 193 31.40 4.60 3.83
C LEU A 193 31.70 3.11 3.56
N PRO A 194 32.85 2.77 2.95
CA PRO A 194 33.24 1.39 2.68
C PRO A 194 33.63 0.58 3.95
N ALA A 195 33.41 1.13 5.15
CA ALA A 195 34.03 0.64 6.39
C ALA A 195 33.07 0.04 7.43
N LEU A 196 31.77 -0.09 7.16
CA LEU A 196 30.86 -0.83 8.05
C LEU A 196 30.41 -2.12 7.36
N LEU A 197 30.92 -3.23 7.89
CA LEU A 197 30.75 -4.60 7.40
C LEU A 197 29.32 -4.90 6.93
N THR A 198 29.29 -5.65 5.83
CA THR A 198 28.20 -6.38 5.16
C THR A 198 27.51 -7.44 6.05
N ALA A 199 27.38 -7.19 7.36
CA ALA A 199 26.89 -8.16 8.34
C ALA A 199 25.58 -7.72 9.03
N VAL A 200 24.76 -6.92 8.34
CA VAL A 200 23.51 -6.36 8.93
C VAL A 200 22.27 -6.55 8.04
N PHE A 201 22.39 -7.23 6.90
CA PHE A 201 21.24 -7.64 6.08
C PHE A 201 21.09 -9.16 6.11
#